data_AF-A0AAU4M6K9-F1
#
_entry.id   AF-A0AAU4M6K9-F1
#
_cell.length_a   1.000
_cell.length_b   1.000
_cell.length_c   1.000
_cell.angle_alpha   90.00
_cell.angle_beta   90.00
_cell.angle_gamma   90.00
#
_symmetry.space_group_name_H-M   'P 1'
#
loop_
_entity.id
_entity.type
_entity.pdbx_description
1 polymer ?
#
loop_
_entity_poly.entity_id
_entity_poly.type
_entity_poly.pdbx_seq_one_letter_code
_entity_poly.pdbx_strand_id
1 'polypeptide(L)'
;MTSLSSGPASPLEAADTAEEFRAAVAAAPDEHCLAGVFEACLRPLVYSRHHWLLHKGEYRVRADLRASFEALRLRDPLAWDDEEADLMLCLFALDTASTGLDDLVERVDSAAVRDVLHARHALYAGLVAPGEQPPATLLALARRVERLRPLVQETHELFSVIDGRAWFRTEGAMAREDIDTEHLTPDVEEVLAEVFGAPAARTAHDRLRAATRTAVETDGDSCSVVRAVMRAALADPVLRADHVTLTCPMGDLLDRPEEMTTSGAFFTETQLRDGIELADHAEQLGHESAEQLHRTIRARMLKLKRGAIRSLYGPGCLQGQFVEKHGGHMLFRNEDAHYRGHRSIGCSSGGRASFALRHTADGAERTMTPMIGDFRVVRMSHDEALTFTADELPQVIRYGEWLRVVVEETYRLGAVVRADAPAPAV
;
A
#
# COMPACT_ATOMS: atom_id res chain seq x y z
N MET A 1 27.19 -0.93 22.27
CA MET A 1 26.94 -2.31 21.81
C MET A 1 26.58 -3.16 23.03
N THR A 2 25.29 -3.22 23.35
CA THR A 2 24.76 -4.14 24.36
C THR A 2 24.35 -5.42 23.63
N SER A 3 25.01 -6.54 23.94
CA SER A 3 24.64 -7.83 23.37
C SER A 3 23.25 -8.22 23.88
N LEU A 4 22.31 -8.42 22.97
CA LEU A 4 21.01 -9.02 23.26
C LEU A 4 21.25 -10.49 23.64
N SER A 5 21.25 -10.80 24.94
CA SER A 5 21.20 -12.18 25.42
C SER A 5 19.79 -12.72 25.14
N SER A 6 19.64 -13.59 24.15
CA SER A 6 18.41 -14.33 23.89
C SER A 6 18.12 -15.29 25.04
N GLY A 7 16.94 -15.19 25.65
CA GLY A 7 16.41 -16.23 26.54
C GLY A 7 16.24 -17.56 25.79
N PRO A 8 15.91 -18.67 26.50
CA PRO A 8 15.65 -19.95 25.86
C PRO A 8 14.51 -19.78 24.85
N ALA A 9 14.76 -20.14 23.59
CA ALA A 9 13.76 -20.09 22.53
C ALA A 9 12.59 -20.99 22.90
N SER A 10 11.36 -20.48 22.79
CA SER A 10 10.16 -21.30 23.02
C SER A 10 10.14 -22.45 21.99
N PRO A 11 9.59 -23.64 22.33
CA PRO A 11 9.48 -24.77 21.39
C PRO A 11 8.76 -24.39 20.09
N LEU A 12 7.81 -23.45 20.15
CA LEU A 12 7.14 -22.91 18.97
C LEU A 12 8.10 -22.17 18.05
N GLU A 13 9.15 -21.56 18.59
CA GLU A 13 10.12 -20.75 17.85
C GLU A 13 11.19 -21.59 17.16
N ALA A 14 11.39 -22.82 17.66
CA ALA A 14 12.31 -23.79 17.10
C ALA A 14 11.69 -24.65 16.00
N ALA A 15 10.36 -24.64 15.86
CA ALA A 15 9.66 -25.48 14.89
C ALA A 15 10.07 -25.15 13.46
N ASP A 16 10.44 -26.18 12.71
CA ASP A 16 10.82 -26.13 11.31
C ASP A 16 9.90 -26.95 10.41
N THR A 17 9.18 -27.90 11.00
CA THR A 17 8.29 -28.83 10.30
C THR A 17 6.86 -28.75 10.83
N ALA A 18 5.90 -29.22 10.02
CA ALA A 18 4.50 -29.33 10.39
C ALA A 18 4.30 -30.16 11.67
N GLU A 19 5.05 -31.26 11.84
CA GLU A 19 4.98 -32.12 13.03
C GLU A 19 5.44 -31.39 14.30
N GLU A 20 6.59 -30.71 14.24
CA GLU A 20 7.13 -29.94 15.36
C GLU A 20 6.20 -28.78 15.74
N PHE A 21 5.65 -28.08 14.75
CA PHE A 21 4.70 -27.00 14.97
C PHE A 21 3.43 -27.52 15.63
N ARG A 22 2.85 -28.62 15.10
CA ARG A 22 1.68 -29.30 15.68
C ARG A 22 1.92 -29.68 17.14
N ALA A 23 3.06 -30.28 17.44
CA ALA A 23 3.43 -30.66 18.81
C ALA A 23 3.59 -29.44 19.73
N ALA A 24 4.21 -28.36 19.24
CA ALA A 24 4.39 -27.13 20.00
C ALA A 24 3.05 -26.42 20.29
N VAL A 25 2.13 -26.40 19.32
CA VAL A 25 0.79 -25.84 19.49
C VAL A 25 -0.07 -26.68 20.43
N ALA A 26 0.01 -28.02 20.33
CA ALA A 26 -0.65 -28.92 21.27
C ALA A 26 -0.14 -28.76 22.72
N ALA A 27 1.14 -28.39 22.88
CA ALA A 27 1.77 -28.12 24.16
C ALA A 27 1.58 -26.67 24.66
N ALA A 28 0.73 -25.86 24.01
CA ALA A 28 0.45 -24.50 24.44
C ALA A 28 -0.02 -24.48 25.92
N PRO A 29 0.52 -23.57 26.74
CA PRO A 29 0.33 -23.62 28.20
C PRO A 29 -1.11 -23.33 28.64
N ASP A 30 -1.88 -22.61 27.82
CA ASP A 30 -3.28 -22.28 28.06
C ASP A 30 -4.05 -21.97 26.76
N GLU A 31 -5.37 -21.84 26.89
CA GLU A 31 -6.30 -21.51 25.79
C GLU A 31 -6.02 -20.12 25.18
N HIS A 32 -5.40 -19.21 25.93
CA HIS A 32 -5.10 -17.86 25.45
C HIS A 32 -3.93 -17.88 24.46
N CYS A 33 -2.89 -18.67 24.76
CA CYS A 33 -1.77 -18.90 23.86
C CYS A 33 -2.23 -19.56 22.56
N LEU A 34 -3.11 -20.57 22.64
CA LEU A 34 -3.69 -21.21 21.46
C LEU A 34 -4.55 -20.23 20.64
N ALA A 35 -5.37 -19.41 21.30
CA ALA A 35 -6.15 -18.37 20.65
C ALA A 35 -5.24 -17.35 19.93
N GLY A 36 -4.10 -16.98 20.51
CA GLY A 36 -3.09 -16.12 19.90
C GLY A 36 -2.47 -16.71 18.62
N VAL A 37 -2.18 -18.02 18.61
CA VAL A 37 -1.68 -18.71 17.40
C VAL A 37 -2.73 -18.66 16.27
N PHE A 38 -4.00 -18.94 16.59
CA PHE A 38 -5.07 -18.83 15.61
C PHE A 38 -5.27 -17.40 15.11
N GLU A 39 -5.21 -16.41 16.00
CA GLU A 39 -5.31 -15.01 15.61
C GLU A 39 -4.20 -14.61 14.63
N ALA A 40 -2.95 -14.99 14.91
CA ALA A 40 -1.81 -14.78 14.02
C ALA A 40 -2.05 -15.43 12.65
N CYS A 41 -2.45 -16.70 12.61
CA CYS A 41 -2.69 -17.44 11.36
C CYS A 41 -3.86 -16.87 10.52
N LEU A 42 -4.85 -16.25 11.16
CA LEU A 42 -6.00 -15.66 10.46
C LEU A 42 -5.61 -14.40 9.67
N ARG A 43 -4.60 -13.64 10.13
CA ARG A 43 -4.26 -12.34 9.56
C ARG A 43 -3.82 -12.43 8.09
N PRO A 44 -2.86 -13.28 7.67
CA PRO A 44 -2.49 -13.42 6.26
C PRO A 44 -3.68 -13.77 5.35
N LEU A 45 -4.65 -14.54 5.87
CA LEU A 45 -5.86 -14.91 5.13
C LEU A 45 -6.76 -13.70 4.88
N VAL A 46 -7.03 -12.84 5.85
CA VAL A 46 -8.02 -11.75 5.72
C VAL A 46 -7.70 -10.75 4.59
N TYR A 47 -6.43 -10.59 4.23
CA TYR A 47 -5.96 -9.50 3.38
C TYR A 47 -5.72 -9.86 1.90
N SER A 48 -5.62 -11.14 1.54
CA SER A 48 -5.61 -11.54 0.13
C SER A 48 -7.02 -11.40 -0.49
N ARG A 49 -7.17 -11.13 -1.79
CA ARG A 49 -8.52 -11.00 -2.43
C ARG A 49 -8.66 -11.75 -3.74
N HIS A 50 -7.56 -11.92 -4.48
CA HIS A 50 -7.58 -12.43 -5.85
C HIS A 50 -6.47 -13.46 -6.10
N HIS A 51 -5.98 -14.10 -5.05
CA HIS A 51 -4.88 -15.04 -5.12
C HIS A 51 -5.43 -16.47 -4.99
N TRP A 52 -5.11 -17.33 -5.96
CA TRP A 52 -5.45 -18.74 -5.99
C TRP A 52 -4.23 -19.54 -5.56
N LEU A 53 -4.41 -20.43 -4.60
CA LEU A 53 -3.33 -21.24 -4.05
C LEU A 53 -3.71 -22.71 -4.10
N LEU A 54 -2.78 -23.53 -4.56
CA LEU A 54 -2.85 -24.98 -4.51
C LEU A 54 -2.73 -25.41 -3.05
N HIS A 55 -3.78 -26.06 -2.54
CA HIS A 55 -3.83 -26.65 -1.21
C HIS A 55 -4.56 -27.99 -1.29
N LYS A 56 -3.94 -29.06 -0.80
CA LYS A 56 -4.41 -30.46 -0.95
C LYS A 56 -4.67 -30.87 -2.40
N GLY A 57 -3.81 -30.44 -3.32
CA GLY A 57 -3.92 -30.75 -4.76
C GLY A 57 -5.03 -30.01 -5.50
N GLU A 58 -5.77 -29.11 -4.86
CA GLU A 58 -6.82 -28.30 -5.49
C GLU A 58 -6.51 -26.81 -5.39
N TYR A 59 -6.82 -26.04 -6.43
CA TYR A 59 -6.75 -24.58 -6.38
C TYR A 59 -7.89 -24.05 -5.51
N ARG A 60 -7.52 -23.42 -4.40
CA ARG A 60 -8.43 -22.81 -3.43
C ARG A 60 -8.35 -21.30 -3.53
N VAL A 61 -9.50 -20.64 -3.46
CA VAL A 61 -9.53 -19.21 -3.19
C VAL A 61 -9.40 -18.96 -1.69
N ARG A 62 -9.03 -17.74 -1.30
CA ARG A 62 -8.94 -17.35 0.12
C ARG A 62 -10.14 -17.81 0.96
N ALA A 63 -11.37 -17.66 0.46
CA ALA A 63 -12.56 -18.00 1.23
C ALA A 63 -12.56 -19.48 1.65
N ASP A 64 -12.07 -20.35 0.77
CA ASP A 64 -11.93 -21.78 1.03
C ASP A 64 -10.81 -22.05 2.03
N LEU A 65 -9.64 -21.41 1.86
CA LEU A 65 -8.53 -21.52 2.82
C LEU A 65 -8.92 -21.04 4.22
N ARG A 66 -9.71 -19.96 4.29
CA ARG A 66 -10.27 -19.45 5.55
C ARG A 66 -11.24 -20.45 6.18
N ALA A 67 -12.11 -21.06 5.39
CA ALA A 67 -13.03 -22.09 5.89
C ALA A 67 -12.26 -23.31 6.42
N SER A 68 -11.22 -23.75 5.71
CA SER A 68 -10.31 -24.80 6.17
C SER A 68 -9.65 -24.44 7.50
N PHE A 69 -9.11 -23.23 7.62
CA PHE A 69 -8.54 -22.70 8.85
C PHE A 69 -9.56 -22.64 10.01
N GLU A 70 -10.76 -22.12 9.77
CA GLU A 70 -11.81 -22.01 10.80
C GLU A 70 -12.26 -23.39 11.30
N ALA A 71 -12.26 -24.41 10.44
CA ALA A 71 -12.55 -25.79 10.83
C ALA A 71 -11.47 -26.39 11.74
N LEU A 72 -10.19 -26.04 11.56
CA LEU A 72 -9.08 -26.51 12.41
C LEU A 72 -9.19 -25.98 13.84
N ARG A 73 -9.73 -24.77 14.01
CA ARG A 73 -9.93 -24.16 15.33
C ARG A 73 -10.82 -24.97 16.27
N LEU A 74 -11.67 -25.84 15.74
CA LEU A 74 -12.61 -26.67 16.51
C LEU A 74 -12.06 -28.06 16.82
N ARG A 75 -10.82 -28.38 16.40
CA ARG A 75 -10.20 -29.71 16.53
C ARG A 75 -8.96 -29.63 17.40
N ASP A 76 -8.67 -30.72 18.12
CA ASP A 76 -7.40 -30.92 18.80
C ASP A 76 -6.23 -30.80 17.79
N PRO A 77 -5.19 -29.99 18.07
CA PRO A 77 -4.02 -29.88 17.21
C PRO A 77 -3.38 -31.22 16.85
N LEU A 78 -3.35 -32.19 17.77
CA LEU A 78 -2.79 -33.52 17.50
C LEU A 78 -3.59 -34.33 16.48
N ALA A 79 -4.83 -33.93 16.19
CA ALA A 79 -5.68 -34.56 15.20
C ALA A 79 -5.59 -33.91 13.81
N TRP A 80 -4.75 -32.89 13.62
CA TRP A 80 -4.50 -32.30 12.31
C TRP A 80 -3.64 -33.21 11.45
N ASP A 81 -3.99 -33.35 10.17
CA ASP A 81 -3.11 -34.00 9.21
C ASP A 81 -1.89 -33.12 8.87
N ASP A 82 -0.91 -33.69 8.17
CA ASP A 82 0.36 -33.00 7.91
C ASP A 82 0.19 -31.77 7.02
N GLU A 83 -0.76 -31.77 6.08
CA GLU A 83 -1.05 -30.61 5.23
C GLU A 83 -1.78 -29.50 6.01
N GLU A 84 -2.66 -29.85 6.96
CA GLU A 84 -3.31 -28.92 7.87
C GLU A 84 -2.30 -28.26 8.82
N ALA A 85 -1.38 -29.05 9.37
CA ALA A 85 -0.31 -28.56 10.23
C ALA A 85 0.70 -27.69 9.45
N ASP A 86 1.04 -28.06 8.21
CA ASP A 86 1.92 -27.25 7.34
C ASP A 86 1.26 -25.92 6.96
N LEU A 87 -0.04 -25.91 6.65
CA LEU A 87 -0.79 -24.66 6.41
C LEU A 87 -0.74 -23.74 7.64
N MET A 88 -0.96 -24.27 8.85
CA MET A 88 -0.89 -23.48 10.08
C MET A 88 0.52 -22.92 10.33
N LEU A 89 1.57 -23.73 10.14
CA LEU A 89 2.95 -23.28 10.22
C LEU A 89 3.24 -22.16 9.21
N CYS A 90 2.79 -22.32 7.95
CA CYS A 90 2.95 -21.33 6.89
C CYS A 90 2.30 -20.00 7.24
N LEU A 91 1.04 -20.04 7.67
CA LEU A 91 0.29 -18.83 8.05
C LEU A 91 0.94 -18.13 9.25
N PHE A 92 1.41 -18.89 10.24
CA PHE A 92 2.11 -18.34 11.40
C PHE A 92 3.45 -17.71 11.02
N ALA A 93 4.23 -18.34 10.13
CA ALA A 93 5.48 -17.80 9.62
C ALA A 93 5.26 -16.51 8.81
N LEU A 94 4.23 -16.46 7.97
CA LEU A 94 3.85 -15.28 7.20
C LEU A 94 3.44 -14.12 8.10
N ASP A 95 2.60 -14.35 9.10
CA ASP A 95 2.22 -13.32 10.09
C ASP A 95 3.45 -12.80 10.84
N THR A 96 4.30 -13.72 11.32
CA THR A 96 5.54 -13.39 12.02
C THR A 96 6.45 -12.50 11.17
N ALA A 97 6.58 -12.79 9.87
CA ALA A 97 7.37 -11.98 8.94
C ALA A 97 6.62 -10.77 8.36
N SER A 98 5.38 -10.51 8.81
CA SER A 98 4.50 -9.48 8.24
C SER A 98 4.35 -9.57 6.71
N THR A 99 4.31 -10.79 6.18
CA THR A 99 4.27 -11.10 4.75
C THR A 99 2.86 -11.54 4.33
N GLY A 100 2.38 -11.03 3.20
CA GLY A 100 1.07 -11.40 2.65
C GLY A 100 1.09 -12.73 1.89
N LEU A 101 -0.08 -13.37 1.77
CA LEU A 101 -0.25 -14.57 0.94
C LEU A 101 -0.05 -14.30 -0.56
N ASP A 102 -0.15 -13.05 -1.01
CA ASP A 102 0.08 -12.64 -2.39
C ASP A 102 1.57 -12.67 -2.80
N ASP A 103 2.48 -12.93 -1.86
CA ASP A 103 3.90 -13.17 -2.13
C ASP A 103 4.21 -14.64 -2.49
N LEU A 104 3.25 -15.54 -2.37
CA LEU A 104 3.44 -16.95 -2.73
C LEU A 104 3.15 -17.14 -4.22
N VAL A 105 3.92 -18.00 -4.89
CA VAL A 105 3.65 -18.39 -6.28
C VAL A 105 2.87 -19.70 -6.26
N GLU A 106 1.58 -19.63 -6.60
CA GLU A 106 0.67 -20.75 -6.87
C GLU A 106 0.37 -21.73 -5.72
N ARG A 107 1.20 -21.86 -4.69
CA ARG A 107 1.08 -22.88 -3.64
C ARG A 107 1.31 -22.29 -2.24
N VAL A 108 0.68 -22.91 -1.24
CA VAL A 108 0.87 -22.57 0.18
C VAL A 108 1.38 -23.79 0.94
N ASP A 109 2.71 -23.93 0.92
CA ASP A 109 3.45 -24.95 1.65
C ASP A 109 4.73 -24.35 2.25
N SER A 110 5.34 -25.03 3.22
CA SER A 110 6.50 -24.53 3.96
C SER A 110 7.71 -24.26 3.06
N ALA A 111 7.85 -24.97 1.94
CA ALA A 111 8.91 -24.70 0.96
C ALA A 111 8.68 -23.37 0.24
N ALA A 112 7.45 -23.10 -0.22
CA ALA A 112 7.11 -21.82 -0.86
C ALA A 112 7.27 -20.63 0.09
N VAL A 113 6.83 -20.77 1.34
CA VAL A 113 7.04 -19.71 2.36
C VAL A 113 8.53 -19.50 2.60
N ARG A 114 9.31 -20.58 2.71
CA ARG A 114 10.77 -20.50 2.89
C ARG A 114 11.45 -19.77 1.73
N ASP A 115 11.07 -20.05 0.49
CA ASP A 115 11.63 -19.38 -0.69
C ASP A 115 11.42 -17.86 -0.63
N VAL A 116 10.19 -17.43 -0.30
CA VAL A 116 9.86 -16.01 -0.14
C VAL A 116 10.66 -15.37 0.99
N LEU A 117 10.73 -16.02 2.15
CA LEU A 117 11.46 -15.47 3.29
C LEU A 117 12.97 -15.44 3.07
N HIS A 118 13.54 -16.38 2.31
CA HIS A 118 14.93 -16.31 1.89
C HIS A 118 15.18 -15.14 0.94
N ALA A 119 14.29 -14.89 -0.02
CA ALA A 119 14.39 -13.74 -0.91
C ALA A 119 14.32 -12.41 -0.12
N ARG A 120 13.36 -12.29 0.82
CA ARG A 120 13.26 -11.12 1.71
C ARG A 120 14.49 -10.95 2.60
N HIS A 121 14.98 -12.04 3.19
CA HIS A 121 16.20 -12.01 4.00
C HIS A 121 17.39 -11.55 3.16
N ALA A 122 17.58 -12.09 1.96
CA ALA A 122 18.67 -11.72 1.07
C ALA A 122 18.62 -10.22 0.70
N LEU A 123 17.43 -9.70 0.40
CA LEU A 123 17.21 -8.27 0.17
C LEU A 123 17.62 -7.45 1.39
N TYR A 124 17.10 -7.75 2.57
CA TYR A 124 17.32 -6.92 3.75
C TYR A 124 18.74 -7.04 4.29
N ALA A 125 19.26 -8.26 4.46
CA ALA A 125 20.62 -8.50 4.93
C ALA A 125 21.64 -7.91 3.95
N GLY A 126 21.38 -7.96 2.63
CA GLY A 126 22.22 -7.30 1.64
C GLY A 126 22.39 -5.80 1.86
N LEU A 127 21.40 -5.13 2.45
CA LEU A 127 21.41 -3.69 2.71
C LEU A 127 21.98 -3.33 4.09
N VAL A 128 21.63 -4.07 5.15
CA VAL A 128 21.96 -3.67 6.54
C VAL A 128 22.89 -4.62 7.29
N ALA A 129 23.08 -5.84 6.79
CA ALA A 129 23.96 -6.84 7.41
C ALA A 129 24.67 -7.72 6.35
N PRO A 130 25.51 -7.12 5.47
CA PRO A 130 26.09 -7.87 4.35
C PRO A 130 26.90 -9.09 4.82
N GLY A 131 26.64 -10.24 4.22
CA GLY A 131 27.31 -11.51 4.53
C GLY A 131 26.64 -12.35 5.62
N GLU A 132 25.60 -11.83 6.28
CA GLU A 132 24.78 -12.63 7.20
C GLU A 132 24.12 -13.82 6.49
N GLN A 133 24.19 -14.99 7.12
CA GLN A 133 23.55 -16.20 6.63
C GLN A 133 22.11 -16.29 7.17
N PRO A 134 21.15 -16.73 6.34
CA PRO A 134 19.77 -16.91 6.79
C PRO A 134 19.70 -17.98 7.90
N PRO A 135 18.82 -17.80 8.91
CA PRO A 135 18.55 -18.84 9.88
C PRO A 135 18.07 -20.15 9.24
N ALA A 136 18.40 -21.29 9.85
CA ALA A 136 18.06 -22.61 9.32
C ALA A 136 16.56 -22.93 9.43
N THR A 137 15.92 -22.59 10.56
CA THR A 137 14.51 -22.93 10.77
C THR A 137 13.57 -21.87 10.19
N LEU A 138 12.40 -22.29 9.69
CA LEU A 138 11.43 -21.41 9.03
C LEU A 138 10.98 -20.25 9.93
N LEU A 139 10.66 -20.53 11.19
CA LEU A 139 10.20 -19.49 12.12
C LEU A 139 11.34 -18.58 12.60
N ALA A 140 12.56 -19.08 12.74
CA ALA A 140 13.71 -18.22 12.99
C ALA A 140 14.00 -17.30 11.81
N LEU A 141 13.85 -17.79 10.57
CA LEU A 141 13.99 -17.00 9.36
C LEU A 141 12.91 -15.90 9.30
N ALA A 142 11.64 -16.25 9.53
CA ALA A 142 10.54 -15.28 9.57
C ALA A 142 10.79 -14.14 10.56
N ARG A 143 11.23 -14.47 11.78
CA ARG A 143 11.59 -13.48 12.82
C ARG A 143 12.82 -12.67 12.47
N ARG A 144 13.76 -13.25 11.73
CA ARG A 144 14.93 -12.49 11.29
C ARG A 144 14.53 -11.46 10.25
N VAL A 145 13.69 -11.84 9.29
CA VAL A 145 13.09 -10.91 8.32
C VAL A 145 12.34 -9.78 9.02
N GLU A 146 11.49 -10.10 10.00
CA GLU A 146 10.76 -9.10 10.79
C GLU A 146 11.70 -8.09 11.48
N ARG A 147 12.76 -8.58 12.15
CA ARG A 147 13.74 -7.71 12.83
C ARG A 147 14.62 -6.89 11.89
N LEU A 148 14.87 -7.39 10.68
CA LEU A 148 15.68 -6.68 9.68
C LEU A 148 14.88 -5.56 9.00
N ARG A 149 13.58 -5.73 8.82
CA ARG A 149 12.70 -4.77 8.15
C ARG A 149 12.84 -3.32 8.69
N PRO A 150 12.70 -3.04 10.00
CA PRO A 150 12.81 -1.66 10.51
C PRO A 150 14.20 -1.06 10.26
N LEU A 151 15.26 -1.87 10.29
CA LEU A 151 16.63 -1.40 10.01
C LEU A 151 16.78 -0.96 8.55
N VAL A 152 16.19 -1.71 7.61
CA VAL A 152 16.16 -1.31 6.18
C VAL A 152 15.38 -0.01 6.03
N GLN A 153 14.23 0.10 6.71
CA GLN A 153 13.37 1.28 6.67
C GLN A 153 13.97 2.54 7.32
N GLU A 154 15.15 2.48 7.94
CA GLU A 154 15.88 3.67 8.38
C GLU A 154 16.44 4.45 7.18
N THR A 155 16.90 3.74 6.14
CA THR A 155 17.64 4.32 5.00
C THR A 155 16.97 4.10 3.65
N HIS A 156 16.02 3.16 3.56
CA HIS A 156 15.34 2.79 2.33
C HIS A 156 13.82 2.87 2.46
N GLU A 157 13.16 3.17 1.34
CA GLU A 157 11.73 2.92 1.19
C GLU A 157 11.48 1.52 0.62
N LEU A 158 10.58 0.78 1.25
CA LEU A 158 10.13 -0.51 0.77
C LEU A 158 8.94 -0.34 -0.17
N PHE A 159 8.95 -1.06 -1.27
CA PHE A 159 7.88 -1.02 -2.27
C PHE A 159 7.52 -2.41 -2.75
N SER A 160 6.31 -2.56 -3.28
CA SER A 160 5.86 -3.81 -3.88
C SER A 160 5.71 -3.71 -5.39
N VAL A 161 6.16 -4.71 -6.14
CA VAL A 161 5.81 -4.89 -7.56
C VAL A 161 4.72 -5.95 -7.65
N ILE A 162 3.59 -5.58 -8.23
CA ILE A 162 2.44 -6.47 -8.44
C ILE A 162 2.34 -6.80 -9.93
N ASP A 163 2.42 -8.09 -10.25
CA ASP A 163 1.98 -8.59 -11.54
C ASP A 163 0.48 -8.86 -11.50
N GLY A 164 -0.27 -8.02 -12.20
CA GLY A 164 -1.69 -8.09 -12.38
C GLY A 164 -2.17 -9.35 -13.10
N ARG A 165 -1.32 -10.11 -13.82
CA ARG A 165 -1.72 -11.40 -14.43
C ARG A 165 -1.73 -12.55 -13.45
N ALA A 166 -0.72 -12.64 -12.59
CA ALA A 166 -0.62 -13.70 -11.58
C ALA A 166 -1.20 -13.29 -10.22
N TRP A 167 -1.48 -12.00 -10.04
CA TRP A 167 -1.74 -11.38 -8.74
C TRP A 167 -0.70 -11.76 -7.69
N PHE A 168 0.55 -11.79 -8.16
CA PHE A 168 1.76 -12.12 -7.43
C PHE A 168 2.50 -10.83 -7.08
N ARG A 169 3.04 -10.77 -5.87
CA ARG A 169 3.74 -9.62 -5.32
C ARG A 169 5.19 -9.96 -5.01
N THR A 170 6.08 -9.06 -5.37
CA THR A 170 7.47 -9.06 -4.93
C THR A 170 7.79 -7.77 -4.21
N GLU A 171 8.66 -7.82 -3.21
CA GLU A 171 9.11 -6.62 -2.50
C GLU A 171 10.47 -6.18 -3.02
N GLY A 172 10.64 -4.87 -3.16
CA GLY A 172 11.90 -4.20 -3.44
C GLY A 172 12.20 -3.12 -2.41
N ALA A 173 13.42 -2.61 -2.46
CA ALA A 173 13.89 -1.52 -1.63
C ALA A 173 14.58 -0.45 -2.50
N MET A 174 14.43 0.80 -2.13
CA MET A 174 15.01 1.95 -2.83
C MET A 174 15.58 2.92 -1.80
N ALA A 175 16.75 3.50 -2.07
CA ALA A 175 17.37 4.39 -1.11
C ALA A 175 16.57 5.68 -0.97
N ARG A 176 16.39 6.17 0.26
CA ARG A 176 15.66 7.43 0.50
C ARG A 176 16.35 8.63 -0.12
N GLU A 177 17.68 8.59 -0.24
CA GLU A 177 18.46 9.66 -0.87
C GLU A 177 18.17 9.84 -2.36
N ASP A 178 17.62 8.81 -3.03
CA ASP A 178 17.18 8.91 -4.43
C ASP A 178 15.86 9.68 -4.58
N ILE A 179 15.15 9.95 -3.47
CA ILE A 179 13.86 10.64 -3.45
C ILE A 179 14.08 12.12 -3.12
N ASP A 180 14.30 12.94 -4.14
CA ASP A 180 14.45 14.39 -3.94
C ASP A 180 13.11 15.07 -3.62
N THR A 181 12.78 15.17 -2.33
CA THR A 181 11.60 15.92 -1.86
C THR A 181 11.88 17.40 -1.62
N GLU A 182 13.14 17.84 -1.67
CA GLU A 182 13.55 19.18 -1.24
C GLU A 182 13.52 20.21 -2.37
N HIS A 183 13.63 19.77 -3.62
CA HIS A 183 13.65 20.66 -4.79
C HIS A 183 12.43 20.43 -5.69
N LEU A 184 11.63 21.48 -5.88
CA LEU A 184 10.52 21.47 -6.83
C LEU A 184 11.06 21.34 -8.26
N THR A 185 10.30 20.68 -9.13
CA THR A 185 10.61 20.73 -10.57
C THR A 185 10.31 22.13 -11.11
N PRO A 186 11.00 22.57 -12.18
CA PRO A 186 10.73 23.88 -12.81
C PRO A 186 9.24 24.10 -13.11
N ASP A 187 8.54 23.07 -13.60
CA ASP A 187 7.10 23.17 -13.89
C ASP A 187 6.26 23.44 -12.63
N VAL A 188 6.57 22.81 -11.49
CA VAL A 188 5.88 23.14 -10.23
C VAL A 188 6.25 24.54 -9.77
N GLU A 189 7.53 24.92 -9.87
CA GLU A 189 7.97 26.27 -9.51
C GLU A 189 7.26 27.35 -10.32
N GLU A 190 7.14 27.16 -11.63
CA GLU A 190 6.46 28.09 -12.54
C GLU A 190 4.98 28.23 -12.18
N VAL A 191 4.26 27.11 -12.01
CA VAL A 191 2.83 27.16 -11.66
C VAL A 191 2.62 27.78 -10.28
N LEU A 192 3.46 27.45 -9.30
CA LEU A 192 3.37 28.07 -7.97
C LEU A 192 3.64 29.58 -8.04
N ALA A 193 4.64 29.99 -8.83
CA ALA A 193 4.99 31.40 -8.98
C ALA A 193 3.93 32.19 -9.75
N GLU A 194 3.33 31.62 -10.79
CA GLU A 194 2.27 32.25 -11.60
C GLU A 194 0.99 32.45 -10.77
N VAL A 195 0.58 31.43 -10.01
CA VAL A 195 -0.72 31.42 -9.33
C VAL A 195 -0.65 32.03 -7.92
N PHE A 196 0.46 31.83 -7.18
CA PHE A 196 0.57 32.22 -5.76
C PHE A 196 1.71 33.20 -5.48
N GLY A 197 2.51 33.56 -6.49
CA GLY A 197 3.74 34.34 -6.34
C GLY A 197 4.91 33.47 -5.86
N ALA A 198 6.16 33.93 -6.07
CA ALA A 198 7.35 33.18 -5.70
C ALA A 198 7.63 33.28 -4.18
N PRO A 199 7.38 32.21 -3.38
CA PRO A 199 7.59 32.29 -1.95
C PRO A 199 9.10 32.32 -1.66
N ALA A 200 9.55 33.21 -0.76
CA ALA A 200 10.96 33.32 -0.35
C ALA A 200 11.46 32.15 0.53
N ALA A 201 10.87 30.97 0.40
CA ALA A 201 11.22 29.78 1.16
C ALA A 201 12.30 28.96 0.44
N ARG A 202 13.15 28.29 1.22
CA ARG A 202 14.31 27.55 0.71
C ARG A 202 13.99 26.12 0.25
N THR A 203 13.00 25.48 0.86
CA THR A 203 12.65 24.07 0.60
C THR A 203 11.35 23.97 -0.18
N ALA A 204 11.18 22.90 -0.96
CA ALA A 204 9.93 22.57 -1.63
C ALA A 204 8.75 22.52 -0.66
N HIS A 205 8.92 21.87 0.48
CA HIS A 205 7.88 21.74 1.50
C HIS A 205 7.39 23.09 2.02
N ASP A 206 8.30 24.02 2.33
CA ASP A 206 7.89 25.33 2.86
C ASP A 206 7.24 26.21 1.78
N ARG A 207 7.67 26.07 0.52
CA ARG A 207 7.02 26.74 -0.61
C ARG A 207 5.60 26.21 -0.84
N LEU A 208 5.43 24.89 -0.83
CA LEU A 208 4.11 24.26 -0.96
C LEU A 208 3.18 24.68 0.19
N ARG A 209 3.66 24.67 1.44
CA ARG A 209 2.88 25.18 2.58
C ARG A 209 2.46 26.64 2.41
N ALA A 210 3.38 27.50 1.96
CA ALA A 210 3.08 28.90 1.72
C ALA A 210 2.00 29.07 0.63
N ALA A 211 2.15 28.39 -0.51
CA ALA A 211 1.16 28.39 -1.57
C ALA A 211 -0.20 27.86 -1.10
N THR A 212 -0.21 26.78 -0.29
CA THR A 212 -1.44 26.23 0.31
C THR A 212 -2.13 27.24 1.22
N ARG A 213 -1.40 28.00 2.04
CA ARG A 213 -2.00 29.06 2.87
C ARG A 213 -2.66 30.13 2.01
N THR A 214 -1.96 30.62 0.98
CA THR A 214 -2.50 31.61 0.05
C THR A 214 -3.74 31.10 -0.68
N ALA A 215 -3.72 29.84 -1.14
CA ALA A 215 -4.88 29.21 -1.78
C ALA A 215 -6.08 29.11 -0.81
N VAL A 216 -5.86 28.64 0.41
CA VAL A 216 -6.94 28.52 1.41
C VAL A 216 -7.49 29.89 1.82
N GLU A 217 -6.63 30.91 1.96
CA GLU A 217 -7.05 32.27 2.26
C GLU A 217 -7.89 32.89 1.12
N THR A 218 -7.57 32.55 -0.13
CA THR A 218 -8.23 33.13 -1.33
C THR A 218 -9.49 32.37 -1.73
N ASP A 219 -9.41 31.05 -1.79
CA ASP A 219 -10.41 30.15 -2.39
C ASP A 219 -11.18 29.34 -1.33
N GLY A 220 -10.68 29.29 -0.09
CA GLY A 220 -11.24 28.45 0.98
C GLY A 220 -10.83 26.97 0.90
N ASP A 221 -9.99 26.59 -0.06
CA ASP A 221 -9.42 25.25 -0.21
C ASP A 221 -8.02 25.27 -0.87
N SER A 222 -7.41 24.10 -1.05
CA SER A 222 -6.07 23.93 -1.64
C SER A 222 -6.08 23.17 -2.98
N CYS A 223 -7.23 23.07 -3.64
CA CYS A 223 -7.39 22.24 -4.84
C CYS A 223 -6.55 22.73 -6.02
N SER A 224 -6.37 24.05 -6.15
CA SER A 224 -5.49 24.68 -7.13
C SER A 224 -4.03 24.22 -7.01
N VAL A 225 -3.49 24.18 -5.78
CA VAL A 225 -2.12 23.70 -5.50
C VAL A 225 -2.00 22.19 -5.79
N VAL A 226 -3.00 21.40 -5.39
CA VAL A 226 -3.04 19.95 -5.71
C VAL A 226 -2.98 19.72 -7.22
N ARG A 227 -3.80 20.43 -7.99
CA ARG A 227 -3.83 20.32 -9.45
C ARG A 227 -2.52 20.76 -10.09
N ALA A 228 -1.85 21.78 -9.55
CA ALA A 228 -0.52 22.20 -10.01
C ALA A 228 0.52 21.08 -9.91
N VAL A 229 0.61 20.44 -8.73
CA VAL A 229 1.53 19.31 -8.51
C VAL A 229 1.20 18.13 -9.42
N MET A 230 -0.09 17.82 -9.59
CA MET A 230 -0.54 16.73 -10.48
C MET A 230 -0.23 17.01 -11.96
N ARG A 231 -0.35 18.26 -12.43
CA ARG A 231 0.04 18.65 -13.80
C ARG A 231 1.53 18.48 -14.04
N ALA A 232 2.36 18.88 -13.07
CA ALA A 232 3.80 18.65 -13.18
C ALA A 232 4.16 17.16 -13.24
N ALA A 233 3.45 16.30 -12.50
CA ALA A 233 3.66 14.85 -12.60
C ALA A 233 3.27 14.29 -13.99
N LEU A 234 2.29 14.90 -14.67
CA LEU A 234 1.91 14.53 -16.05
C LEU A 234 2.92 15.03 -17.09
N ALA A 235 3.56 16.16 -16.84
CA ALA A 235 4.59 16.74 -17.69
C ALA A 235 5.98 16.08 -17.48
N ASP A 236 6.20 15.37 -16.37
CA ASP A 236 7.47 14.73 -16.05
C ASP A 236 7.87 13.71 -17.14
N PRO A 237 8.99 13.93 -17.86
CA PRO A 237 9.42 13.07 -18.96
C PRO A 237 9.90 11.70 -18.50
N VAL A 238 10.19 11.52 -17.21
CA VAL A 238 10.49 10.21 -16.61
C VAL A 238 9.18 9.42 -16.46
N LEU A 239 8.15 10.06 -15.88
CA LEU A 239 6.89 9.38 -15.58
C LEU A 239 6.04 9.09 -16.81
N ARG A 240 6.07 9.93 -17.85
CA ARG A 240 5.32 9.72 -19.11
C ARG A 240 3.88 9.26 -18.86
N ALA A 241 3.24 9.87 -17.87
CA ALA A 241 1.95 9.43 -17.38
C ALA A 241 0.84 9.81 -18.38
N ASP A 242 -0.20 8.99 -18.45
CA ASP A 242 -1.41 9.31 -19.22
C ASP A 242 -2.45 9.97 -18.32
N HIS A 243 -2.57 9.50 -17.08
CA HIS A 243 -3.34 10.17 -16.04
C HIS A 243 -2.73 9.94 -14.65
N VAL A 244 -3.05 10.86 -13.74
CA VAL A 244 -2.66 10.77 -12.33
C VAL A 244 -3.87 11.00 -11.45
N THR A 245 -3.91 10.32 -10.30
CA THR A 245 -5.05 10.39 -9.36
C THR A 245 -4.54 10.59 -7.94
N LEU A 246 -5.04 11.62 -7.26
CA LEU A 246 -4.93 11.76 -5.81
C LEU A 246 -6.22 11.28 -5.15
N THR A 247 -6.09 10.51 -4.07
CA THR A 247 -7.21 10.19 -3.19
C THR A 247 -6.79 10.35 -1.73
N CYS A 248 -7.55 11.15 -0.98
CA CYS A 248 -7.36 11.36 0.46
C CYS A 248 -8.70 11.67 1.13
N PRO A 249 -8.82 11.66 2.46
CA PRO A 249 -9.96 12.21 3.17
C PRO A 249 -10.20 13.68 2.80
N MET A 250 -11.43 14.20 2.98
CA MET A 250 -11.67 15.63 2.74
C MET A 250 -11.21 16.52 3.91
N GLY A 251 -11.12 15.97 5.12
CA GLY A 251 -10.62 16.67 6.32
C GLY A 251 -11.62 16.79 7.48
N ASP A 252 -12.91 16.54 7.23
CA ASP A 252 -14.04 16.77 8.14
C ASP A 252 -14.35 15.61 9.11
N LEU A 253 -13.84 14.42 8.82
CA LEU A 253 -14.03 13.20 9.63
C LEU A 253 -12.71 12.62 10.14
N LEU A 254 -11.62 13.40 10.11
CA LEU A 254 -10.27 12.90 10.46
C LEU A 254 -10.18 12.37 11.90
N ASP A 255 -10.95 12.97 12.81
CA ASP A 255 -11.07 12.61 14.23
C ASP A 255 -11.87 11.32 14.48
N ARG A 256 -12.78 10.99 13.56
CA ARG A 256 -13.67 9.81 13.57
C ARG A 256 -13.60 9.04 12.24
N PRO A 257 -12.41 8.51 11.88
CA PRO A 257 -12.19 7.89 10.58
C PRO A 257 -13.11 6.70 10.30
N GLU A 258 -13.59 6.01 11.33
CA GLU A 258 -14.57 4.93 11.24
C GLU A 258 -15.91 5.37 10.62
N GLU A 259 -16.23 6.66 10.66
CA GLU A 259 -17.44 7.23 10.06
C GLU A 259 -17.27 7.56 8.56
N MET A 260 -16.05 7.48 8.01
CA MET A 260 -15.74 7.71 6.58
C MET A 260 -16.24 6.56 5.68
N THR A 261 -17.54 6.32 5.72
CA THR A 261 -18.22 5.17 5.09
C THR A 261 -18.78 5.49 3.70
N THR A 262 -18.88 6.78 3.35
CA THR A 262 -19.42 7.26 2.08
C THR A 262 -18.32 7.76 1.15
N SER A 263 -18.62 7.87 -0.14
CA SER A 263 -17.69 8.49 -1.10
C SER A 263 -17.43 9.96 -0.81
N GLY A 264 -18.40 10.66 -0.22
CA GLY A 264 -18.28 12.08 0.12
C GLY A 264 -17.30 12.36 1.26
N ALA A 265 -16.78 11.34 1.96
CA ALA A 265 -15.74 11.52 2.97
C ALA A 265 -14.33 11.65 2.36
N PHE A 266 -14.18 11.45 1.04
CA PHE A 266 -12.90 11.45 0.36
C PHE A 266 -12.87 12.47 -0.77
N PHE A 267 -11.78 13.21 -0.81
CA PHE A 267 -11.35 13.92 -2.00
C PHE A 267 -10.75 12.91 -2.98
N THR A 268 -11.20 12.94 -4.23
CA THR A 268 -10.58 12.20 -5.33
C THR A 268 -10.50 13.14 -6.52
N GLU A 269 -9.29 13.35 -7.00
CA GLU A 269 -9.04 14.16 -8.18
C GLU A 269 -8.20 13.36 -9.17
N THR A 270 -8.59 13.41 -10.43
CA THR A 270 -7.85 12.80 -11.53
C THR A 270 -7.59 13.85 -12.60
N GLN A 271 -6.33 13.95 -13.03
CA GLN A 271 -5.86 14.81 -14.12
C GLN A 271 -5.33 13.94 -15.26
N LEU A 272 -5.53 14.37 -16.50
CA LEU A 272 -5.02 13.68 -17.70
C LEU A 272 -3.96 14.52 -18.38
N ARG A 273 -3.04 13.85 -19.08
CA ARG A 273 -2.00 14.51 -19.87
C ARG A 273 -2.65 15.33 -20.98
N ASP A 274 -2.16 16.55 -21.18
CA ASP A 274 -2.59 17.38 -22.30
C ASP A 274 -2.23 16.72 -23.64
N GLY A 275 -3.15 16.81 -24.60
CA GLY A 275 -2.98 16.21 -25.94
C GLY A 275 -3.06 14.68 -25.99
N ILE A 276 -3.56 14.02 -24.93
CA ILE A 276 -3.84 12.59 -24.99
C ILE A 276 -5.04 12.30 -25.92
N GLU A 277 -4.83 11.40 -26.88
CA GLU A 277 -5.85 10.98 -27.86
C GLU A 277 -6.87 10.03 -27.20
N LEU A 278 -7.77 10.59 -26.37
CA LEU A 278 -8.77 9.80 -25.64
C LEU A 278 -9.76 9.08 -26.53
N ALA A 279 -9.97 9.53 -27.78
CA ALA A 279 -10.88 8.86 -28.70
C ALA A 279 -10.38 7.46 -29.05
N ASP A 280 -9.10 7.33 -29.39
CA ASP A 280 -8.48 6.04 -29.74
C ASP A 280 -8.51 5.08 -28.54
N HIS A 281 -8.19 5.59 -27.35
CA HIS A 281 -8.30 4.82 -26.12
C HIS A 281 -9.74 4.45 -25.78
N ALA A 282 -10.72 5.33 -26.02
CA ALA A 282 -12.13 5.05 -25.74
C ALA A 282 -12.61 3.86 -26.56
N GLU A 283 -12.32 3.82 -27.86
CA GLU A 283 -12.67 2.70 -28.73
C GLU A 283 -12.00 1.39 -28.26
N GLN A 284 -10.69 1.43 -28.01
CA GLN A 284 -9.91 0.26 -27.55
C GLN A 284 -10.43 -0.32 -26.23
N LEU A 285 -10.88 0.54 -25.31
CA LEU A 285 -11.33 0.16 -23.98
C LEU A 285 -12.84 -0.08 -23.91
N GLY A 286 -13.55 0.02 -25.04
CA GLY A 286 -14.97 -0.30 -25.17
C GLY A 286 -15.91 0.78 -24.62
N HIS A 287 -15.53 2.05 -24.73
CA HIS A 287 -16.39 3.21 -24.46
C HIS A 287 -16.98 3.78 -25.75
N GLU A 288 -18.17 4.33 -25.63
CA GLU A 288 -18.92 4.97 -26.72
C GLU A 288 -18.30 6.31 -27.14
N SER A 289 -17.54 6.96 -26.25
CA SER A 289 -16.89 8.24 -26.54
C SER A 289 -15.72 8.55 -25.61
N ALA A 290 -14.85 9.46 -26.06
CA ALA A 290 -13.79 10.06 -25.23
C ALA A 290 -14.35 10.70 -23.95
N GLU A 291 -15.54 11.32 -24.02
CA GLU A 291 -16.20 11.89 -22.84
C GLU A 291 -16.63 10.82 -21.83
N GLN A 292 -17.12 9.67 -22.29
CA GLN A 292 -17.48 8.57 -21.41
C GLN A 292 -16.25 7.98 -20.74
N LEU A 293 -15.16 7.76 -21.48
CA LEU A 293 -13.88 7.33 -20.92
C LEU A 293 -13.38 8.34 -19.89
N HIS A 294 -13.39 9.63 -20.22
CA HIS A 294 -12.98 10.71 -19.32
C HIS A 294 -13.78 10.72 -18.01
N ARG A 295 -15.12 10.64 -18.09
CA ARG A 295 -15.98 10.52 -16.90
C ARG A 295 -15.67 9.27 -16.09
N THR A 296 -15.40 8.14 -16.75
CA THR A 296 -15.10 6.86 -16.08
C THR A 296 -13.75 6.92 -15.34
N ILE A 297 -12.73 7.53 -15.95
CA ILE A 297 -11.42 7.78 -15.32
C ILE A 297 -11.59 8.64 -14.07
N ARG A 298 -12.38 9.72 -14.13
CA ARG A 298 -12.59 10.63 -12.99
C ARG A 298 -13.45 10.03 -11.87
N ALA A 299 -14.40 9.15 -12.19
CA ALA A 299 -15.33 8.60 -11.21
C ALA A 299 -14.73 7.58 -10.23
N ARG A 300 -13.41 7.32 -10.27
CA ARG A 300 -12.84 6.12 -9.66
C ARG A 300 -11.76 6.38 -8.63
N MET A 301 -11.87 5.63 -7.52
CA MET A 301 -10.88 5.18 -6.51
C MET A 301 -11.53 4.99 -5.12
N LEU A 302 -12.76 5.46 -4.97
CA LEU A 302 -13.52 5.50 -3.72
C LEU A 302 -13.86 4.12 -3.12
N LYS A 303 -14.08 3.08 -3.94
CA LYS A 303 -14.45 1.74 -3.43
C LYS A 303 -13.35 1.12 -2.56
N LEU A 304 -12.08 1.31 -2.92
CA LEU A 304 -10.95 0.73 -2.20
C LEU A 304 -10.71 1.44 -0.86
N LYS A 305 -10.82 2.78 -0.83
CA LYS A 305 -10.64 3.56 0.40
C LYS A 305 -11.69 3.28 1.46
N ARG A 306 -12.97 3.15 1.08
CA ARG A 306 -14.03 2.73 2.01
C ARG A 306 -13.76 1.35 2.60
N GLY A 307 -13.25 0.43 1.77
CA GLY A 307 -12.83 -0.89 2.23
C GLY A 307 -11.70 -0.81 3.25
N ALA A 308 -10.69 0.02 2.97
CA ALA A 308 -9.57 0.26 3.87
C ALA A 308 -10.02 0.86 5.21
N ILE A 309 -10.88 1.90 5.19
CA ILE A 309 -11.42 2.50 6.42
C ILE A 309 -12.15 1.46 7.27
N ARG A 310 -13.06 0.69 6.66
CA ARG A 310 -13.81 -0.34 7.39
C ARG A 310 -12.88 -1.39 8.00
N SER A 311 -11.81 -1.76 7.29
CA SER A 311 -10.84 -2.76 7.73
C SER A 311 -9.83 -2.25 8.75
N LEU A 312 -9.53 -0.95 8.78
CA LEU A 312 -8.49 -0.36 9.64
C LEU A 312 -9.05 0.37 10.87
N TYR A 313 -10.26 0.91 10.78
CA TYR A 313 -10.87 1.75 11.82
C TYR A 313 -12.25 1.26 12.30
N GLY A 314 -12.88 0.30 11.61
CA GLY A 314 -14.21 -0.20 11.98
C GLY A 314 -14.26 -0.95 13.33
N PRO A 315 -15.44 -1.14 13.96
CA PRO A 315 -15.56 -1.91 15.19
C PRO A 315 -15.04 -3.35 15.04
N GLY A 316 -14.17 -3.79 15.95
CA GLY A 316 -13.54 -5.11 15.89
C GLY A 316 -12.50 -5.28 14.76
N CYS A 317 -12.07 -4.18 14.14
CA CYS A 317 -10.92 -4.19 13.24
C CYS A 317 -9.62 -4.49 14.00
N LEU A 318 -8.57 -4.88 13.27
CA LEU A 318 -7.25 -5.20 13.82
C LEU A 318 -6.46 -3.96 14.31
N GLN A 319 -7.17 -2.90 14.77
CA GLN A 319 -6.70 -1.66 15.40
C GLN A 319 -5.24 -1.27 15.09
N GLY A 320 -4.99 -0.83 13.85
CA GLY A 320 -3.69 -0.25 13.48
C GLY A 320 -2.56 -1.24 13.19
N GLN A 321 -2.83 -2.55 13.12
CA GLN A 321 -1.83 -3.51 12.64
C GLN A 321 -1.63 -3.36 11.13
N PHE A 322 -0.46 -2.88 10.75
CA PHE A 322 -0.06 -2.59 9.37
C PHE A 322 -0.14 -3.84 8.51
N VAL A 323 -0.86 -3.74 7.39
CA VAL A 323 -0.88 -4.77 6.37
C VAL A 323 -0.11 -4.20 5.20
N GLU A 324 1.00 -4.85 4.87
CA GLU A 324 1.93 -4.43 3.82
C GLU A 324 1.23 -4.15 2.49
N LYS A 325 0.17 -4.92 2.18
CA LYS A 325 -0.69 -4.75 1.01
C LYS A 325 -1.37 -3.38 0.89
N HIS A 326 -1.51 -2.67 2.00
CA HIS A 326 -2.32 -1.46 2.08
C HIS A 326 -1.45 -0.22 2.15
N GLY A 327 -0.36 -0.25 2.92
CA GLY A 327 0.39 0.95 3.25
C GLY A 327 1.66 1.27 2.47
N GLY A 328 2.19 0.34 1.67
CA GLY A 328 3.43 0.55 0.93
C GLY A 328 3.28 1.29 -0.42
N HIS A 329 4.40 1.82 -0.91
CA HIS A 329 4.55 2.24 -2.30
C HIS A 329 4.45 1.03 -3.22
N MET A 330 3.89 1.19 -4.42
CA MET A 330 3.72 0.06 -5.32
C MET A 330 3.98 0.41 -6.78
N LEU A 331 4.44 -0.60 -7.52
CA LEU A 331 4.39 -0.66 -8.97
C LEU A 331 3.40 -1.74 -9.37
N PHE A 332 2.55 -1.44 -10.33
CA PHE A 332 1.60 -2.40 -10.88
C PHE A 332 1.85 -2.58 -12.38
N ARG A 333 1.76 -3.83 -12.81
CA ARG A 333 1.92 -4.27 -14.21
C ARG A 333 0.71 -5.11 -14.56
N ASN A 334 0.22 -5.05 -15.79
CA ASN A 334 -0.96 -5.79 -16.24
C ASN A 334 -2.19 -5.68 -15.30
N GLU A 335 -2.40 -4.53 -14.65
CA GLU A 335 -3.39 -4.39 -13.56
C GLU A 335 -4.85 -4.59 -14.04
N ASP A 336 -5.06 -4.54 -15.35
CA ASP A 336 -6.32 -4.76 -16.05
C ASP A 336 -6.66 -6.23 -16.36
N ALA A 337 -5.72 -7.15 -16.12
CA ALA A 337 -5.90 -8.57 -16.40
C ALA A 337 -7.06 -9.18 -15.58
N HIS A 338 -7.19 -8.81 -14.30
CA HIS A 338 -8.21 -9.40 -13.40
C HIS A 338 -9.38 -8.49 -13.04
N TYR A 339 -9.25 -7.17 -13.18
CA TYR A 339 -10.30 -6.25 -12.76
C TYR A 339 -10.89 -5.50 -13.95
N ARG A 340 -12.12 -5.86 -14.33
CA ARG A 340 -12.87 -5.20 -15.42
C ARG A 340 -12.89 -3.68 -15.29
N GLY A 341 -12.92 -3.17 -14.06
CA GLY A 341 -12.78 -1.74 -13.85
C GLY A 341 -11.44 -1.23 -14.37
N HIS A 342 -10.29 -1.82 -13.99
CA HIS A 342 -8.96 -1.32 -14.40
C HIS A 342 -8.85 -1.33 -15.91
N ARG A 343 -9.35 -2.40 -16.53
CA ARG A 343 -9.52 -2.49 -17.99
C ARG A 343 -10.35 -1.36 -18.55
N SER A 344 -11.50 -1.03 -17.98
CA SER A 344 -12.36 0.05 -18.49
C SER A 344 -11.78 1.46 -18.31
N ILE A 345 -10.59 1.63 -17.73
CA ILE A 345 -9.93 2.94 -17.69
C ILE A 345 -8.51 2.88 -18.27
N GLY A 346 -8.12 1.74 -18.86
CA GLY A 346 -6.77 1.53 -19.36
C GLY A 346 -5.72 1.49 -18.25
N CYS A 347 -6.05 1.08 -17.02
CA CYS A 347 -5.03 0.95 -15.98
C CYS A 347 -4.22 -0.33 -16.20
N SER A 348 -3.24 -0.27 -17.10
CA SER A 348 -2.39 -1.40 -17.48
C SER A 348 -1.13 -1.44 -16.63
N SER A 349 -0.44 -0.30 -16.47
CA SER A 349 0.74 -0.18 -15.61
C SER A 349 0.79 1.17 -14.90
N GLY A 350 1.49 1.25 -13.77
CA GLY A 350 1.61 2.48 -13.02
C GLY A 350 2.40 2.36 -11.74
N GLY A 351 2.56 3.51 -11.08
CA GLY A 351 3.16 3.67 -9.78
C GLY A 351 2.17 4.24 -8.77
N ARG A 352 2.39 3.90 -7.50
CA ARG A 352 1.58 4.35 -6.37
C ARG A 352 2.49 4.86 -5.26
N ALA A 353 2.27 6.10 -4.86
CA ALA A 353 2.78 6.66 -3.61
C ALA A 353 1.69 6.62 -2.54
N SER A 354 1.83 5.70 -1.58
CA SER A 354 0.99 5.64 -0.39
C SER A 354 1.61 6.51 0.69
N PHE A 355 0.81 7.30 1.40
CA PHE A 355 1.32 8.10 2.50
C PHE A 355 0.36 8.16 3.69
N ALA A 356 0.96 8.36 4.87
CA ALA A 356 0.25 8.66 6.09
C ALA A 356 -0.08 10.15 6.16
N LEU A 357 -1.26 10.48 6.67
CA LEU A 357 -1.70 11.87 6.82
C LEU A 357 -1.67 12.26 8.30
N ARG A 358 -0.96 13.35 8.61
CA ARG A 358 -0.97 13.96 9.94
C ARG A 358 -2.08 14.99 10.05
N HIS A 359 -2.75 15.00 11.19
CA HIS A 359 -3.80 15.97 11.51
C HIS A 359 -3.85 16.20 13.02
N THR A 360 -4.52 17.26 13.45
CA THR A 360 -4.75 17.53 14.87
C THR A 360 -6.16 17.10 15.26
N ALA A 361 -6.29 16.30 16.31
CA ALA A 361 -7.56 15.91 16.91
C ALA A 361 -7.45 16.00 18.44
N ASP A 362 -8.43 16.62 19.09
CA ASP A 362 -8.44 16.85 20.55
C ASP A 362 -7.18 17.55 21.09
N GLY A 363 -6.57 18.43 20.28
CA GLY A 363 -5.34 19.14 20.63
C GLY A 363 -4.05 18.30 20.55
N ALA A 364 -4.13 17.05 20.06
CA ALA A 364 -2.98 16.18 19.83
C ALA A 364 -2.78 15.89 18.34
N GLU A 365 -1.52 15.81 17.89
CA GLU A 365 -1.21 15.34 16.54
C GLU A 365 -1.48 13.83 16.45
N ARG A 366 -2.23 13.43 15.43
CA ARG A 366 -2.53 12.05 15.08
C ARG A 366 -2.06 11.75 13.66
N THR A 367 -1.58 10.54 13.45
CA THR A 367 -1.14 10.06 12.13
C THR A 367 -2.07 8.94 11.67
N MET A 368 -2.66 9.09 10.49
CA MET A 368 -3.47 8.06 9.86
C MET A 368 -2.58 6.95 9.30
N THR A 369 -3.14 5.75 9.12
CA THR A 369 -2.42 4.59 8.56
C THR A 369 -1.97 4.92 7.14
N PRO A 370 -0.72 4.59 6.75
CA PRO A 370 -0.28 4.65 5.36
C PRO A 370 -1.29 3.89 4.49
N MET A 371 -1.84 4.55 3.46
CA MET A 371 -2.86 4.11 2.47
C MET A 371 -3.95 5.15 2.33
N ILE A 372 -4.29 5.81 3.43
CA ILE A 372 -5.45 6.69 3.47
C ILE A 372 -5.23 7.89 2.53
N GLY A 373 -4.00 8.43 2.51
CA GLY A 373 -3.50 9.24 1.42
C GLY A 373 -2.83 8.38 0.33
N ASP A 374 -3.16 8.66 -0.93
CA ASP A 374 -2.73 7.84 -2.05
C ASP A 374 -2.64 8.65 -3.34
N PHE A 375 -1.46 8.66 -3.93
CA PHE A 375 -1.21 9.23 -5.25
C PHE A 375 -0.85 8.13 -6.24
N ARG A 376 -1.51 8.12 -7.40
CA ARG A 376 -1.30 7.14 -8.46
C ARG A 376 -0.93 7.82 -9.76
N VAL A 377 -0.03 7.16 -10.48
CA VAL A 377 0.41 7.53 -11.83
C VAL A 377 0.16 6.33 -12.72
N VAL A 378 -0.50 6.52 -13.86
CA VAL A 378 -0.97 5.42 -14.71
C VAL A 378 -0.57 5.65 -16.17
N ARG A 379 -0.20 4.56 -16.82
CA ARG A 379 -0.06 4.45 -18.28
C ARG A 379 -1.14 3.51 -18.84
N MET A 380 -1.76 3.95 -19.92
CA MET A 380 -2.83 3.29 -20.65
C MET A 380 -2.35 2.42 -21.81
N SER A 381 -1.10 1.97 -21.75
CA SER A 381 -0.48 1.11 -22.75
C SER A 381 -0.16 -0.28 -22.22
N HIS A 382 -0.34 -1.29 -23.06
CA HIS A 382 0.13 -2.66 -22.85
C HIS A 382 1.52 -2.91 -23.45
N ASP A 383 2.13 -1.89 -24.05
CA ASP A 383 3.51 -1.99 -24.54
C ASP A 383 4.47 -2.22 -23.35
N GLU A 384 5.17 -3.34 -23.38
CA GLU A 384 6.14 -3.73 -22.35
C GLU A 384 7.27 -2.69 -22.23
N ALA A 385 7.64 -2.02 -23.34
CA ALA A 385 8.65 -0.95 -23.32
C ALA A 385 8.18 0.33 -22.60
N LEU A 386 6.86 0.48 -22.39
CA LEU A 386 6.24 1.59 -21.68
C LEU A 386 5.79 1.21 -20.27
N THR A 387 6.08 -0.02 -19.81
CA THR A 387 5.71 -0.47 -18.46
C THR A 387 6.54 0.26 -17.39
N PHE A 388 5.92 0.57 -16.25
CA PHE A 388 6.62 1.19 -15.13
C PHE A 388 7.69 0.27 -14.51
N THR A 389 8.80 0.90 -14.13
CA THR A 389 10.00 0.28 -13.57
C THR A 389 10.32 0.86 -12.19
N ALA A 390 11.22 0.20 -11.46
CA ALA A 390 11.68 0.65 -10.15
C ALA A 390 12.35 2.03 -10.20
N ASP A 391 13.07 2.33 -11.27
CA ASP A 391 13.82 3.57 -11.46
C ASP A 391 12.91 4.81 -11.57
N GLU A 392 11.64 4.63 -11.89
CA GLU A 392 10.63 5.71 -12.00
C GLU A 392 9.89 5.94 -10.67
N LEU A 393 10.01 5.03 -9.70
CA LEU A 393 9.34 5.11 -8.41
C LEU A 393 9.78 6.29 -7.54
N PRO A 394 11.06 6.75 -7.50
CA PRO A 394 11.44 7.92 -6.71
C PRO A 394 10.63 9.16 -7.10
N GLN A 395 10.39 9.36 -8.39
CA GLN A 395 9.59 10.49 -8.88
C GLN A 395 8.13 10.37 -8.43
N VAL A 396 7.54 9.17 -8.49
CA VAL A 396 6.17 8.93 -8.00
C VAL A 396 6.06 9.26 -6.51
N ILE A 397 7.02 8.81 -5.70
CA ILE A 397 7.04 9.06 -4.25
C ILE A 397 7.23 10.55 -3.97
N ARG A 398 8.16 11.22 -4.66
CA ARG A 398 8.38 12.67 -4.57
C ARG A 398 7.09 13.47 -4.76
N TYR A 399 6.34 13.22 -5.84
CA TYR A 399 5.06 13.90 -6.07
C TYR A 399 4.01 13.55 -5.00
N GLY A 400 3.98 12.28 -4.55
CA GLY A 400 3.12 11.86 -3.45
C GLY A 400 3.41 12.62 -2.14
N GLU A 401 4.69 12.82 -1.81
CA GLU A 401 5.13 13.58 -0.63
C GLU A 401 4.78 15.06 -0.74
N TRP A 402 4.94 15.67 -1.92
CA TRP A 402 4.50 17.05 -2.13
C TRP A 402 2.99 17.22 -1.96
N LEU A 403 2.20 16.29 -2.51
CA LEU A 403 0.75 16.27 -2.32
C LEU A 403 0.38 16.06 -0.85
N ARG A 404 1.09 15.17 -0.14
CA ARG A 404 0.92 14.99 1.31
C ARG A 404 1.11 16.29 2.07
N VAL A 405 2.18 17.04 1.77
CA VAL A 405 2.45 18.33 2.43
C VAL A 405 1.33 19.34 2.19
N VAL A 406 0.82 19.43 0.96
CA VAL A 406 -0.32 20.31 0.63
C VAL A 406 -1.55 19.90 1.43
N VAL A 407 -1.90 18.61 1.44
CA VAL A 407 -3.08 18.09 2.14
C VAL A 407 -2.99 18.27 3.66
N GLU A 408 -1.85 17.94 4.28
CA GLU A 408 -1.63 18.11 5.72
C GLU A 408 -1.71 19.59 6.13
N GLU A 409 -1.17 20.50 5.31
CA GLU A 409 -1.23 21.92 5.58
C GLU A 409 -2.68 22.45 5.51
N THR A 410 -3.48 21.97 4.55
CA THR A 410 -4.91 22.29 4.45
C THR A 410 -5.66 21.88 5.72
N TYR A 411 -5.42 20.67 6.23
CA TYR A 411 -6.03 20.22 7.49
C TYR A 411 -5.58 21.06 8.68
N ARG A 412 -4.30 21.46 8.73
CA ARG A 412 -3.77 22.31 9.80
C ARG A 412 -4.44 23.68 9.83
N LEU A 413 -4.91 24.18 8.69
CA LEU A 413 -5.66 25.43 8.57
C LEU A 413 -7.16 25.26 8.90
N GLY A 414 -7.62 24.04 9.19
CA GLY A 414 -9.04 23.74 9.41
C GLY A 414 -9.88 23.77 8.13
N ALA A 415 -9.22 23.75 6.97
CA ALA A 415 -9.87 23.73 5.67
C ALA A 415 -10.05 22.28 5.17
N VAL A 416 -10.80 22.12 4.09
CA VAL A 416 -11.04 20.84 3.42
C VAL A 416 -10.57 20.92 1.97
N VAL A 417 -10.11 19.80 1.40
CA VAL A 417 -9.76 19.73 -0.02
C VAL A 417 -11.04 19.42 -0.82
N ARG A 418 -11.54 20.37 -1.61
CA ARG A 418 -12.81 20.23 -2.36
C ARG A 418 -12.56 20.00 -3.85
N ALA A 419 -13.36 19.13 -4.46
CA ALA A 419 -13.29 18.88 -5.91
C ALA A 419 -13.91 20.01 -6.74
N ASP A 420 -14.99 20.61 -6.21
CA ASP A 420 -15.74 21.71 -6.79
C ASP A 420 -15.81 22.89 -5.81
N ALA A 421 -15.69 24.11 -6.32
CA ALA A 421 -15.97 25.32 -5.55
C ALA A 421 -17.42 25.25 -5.02
N PRO A 422 -17.69 25.69 -3.77
CA PRO A 422 -19.07 25.77 -3.31
C PRO A 422 -19.88 26.60 -4.30
N ALA A 423 -21.00 26.05 -4.77
CA ALA A 423 -21.97 26.83 -5.53
C ALA A 423 -22.27 28.11 -4.72
N PRO A 424 -22.25 29.30 -5.33
CA PRO A 424 -22.52 30.52 -4.60
C PRO A 424 -23.86 30.37 -3.88
N ALA A 425 -23.88 30.65 -2.58
CA ALA A 425 -25.10 30.62 -1.80
C ALA A 425 -26.13 31.56 -2.48
N VAL A 426 -27.25 30.98 -2.91
CA VAL A 426 -28.38 31.70 -3.50
C VAL A 426 -29.14 32.44 -2.41
#